data_AF-A0A2V6RMB8-F1
#
_entry.id   AF-A0A2V6RMB8-F1
#
_cell.length_a   1.000
_cell.length_b   1.000
_cell.length_c   1.000
_cell.angle_alpha   90.00
_cell.angle_beta   90.00
_cell.angle_gamma   90.00
#
_symmetry.space_group_name_H-M   'P 1'
#
loop_
_entity.id
_entity.type
_entity.pdbx_description
1 polymer ?
#
loop_
_entity_poly.entity_id
_entity_poly.type
_entity_poly.pdbx_seq_one_letter_code
_entity_poly.pdbx_strand_id
1 'polypeptide(L)'
;MPKLTKNDVLKKAEELKNWGKWGPDDELGVLNYITPQDIVNAARLVKRGKVFRLGLELDENGPQRGIFGGRWNPLHQMLATGTDAVAGKHDVTPGLRYADDAINLPTQAATQWDALSHVFLGEQMWNGYPATLVDSRGAHKNGIEKFASKMVGRGVLLDVARHKGVPFLQDGYGITVADLDATAKKEGVEVRRADFVIIRTGQMEDRLQKGEWGGYAGGDAPGLAFESLEWIHGKQIAAICSDTWGIEVRPNDTGPDVFQPWHWVTIPAIGIVHGEIFYLKELAEDCAADGVYEFFFCAPPLVISRGTGSPINPQAIK
;
A
#
# COMPACT_ATOMS: atom_id res chain seq x y z
N MET A 1 10.50 -22.68 -15.23
CA MET A 1 9.57 -23.49 -14.42
C MET A 1 8.24 -23.55 -15.17
N PRO A 2 7.34 -24.52 -14.94
CA PRO A 2 6.00 -24.45 -15.50
C PRO A 2 5.30 -23.18 -14.99
N LYS A 3 4.51 -22.54 -15.87
CA LYS A 3 3.74 -21.34 -15.51
C LYS A 3 2.73 -21.66 -14.41
N LEU A 4 2.52 -20.72 -13.50
CA LEU A 4 1.54 -20.87 -12.41
C LEU A 4 0.12 -20.99 -12.99
N THR A 5 -0.60 -22.04 -12.58
CA THR A 5 -2.00 -22.29 -12.95
C THR A 5 -2.94 -21.80 -11.85
N LYS A 6 -4.23 -21.66 -12.18
CA LYS A 6 -5.26 -21.32 -11.19
C LYS A 6 -5.28 -22.29 -10.01
N ASN A 7 -5.08 -23.59 -10.27
CA ASN A 7 -5.06 -24.60 -9.22
C ASN A 7 -3.87 -24.43 -8.27
N ASP A 8 -2.71 -24.02 -8.78
CA ASP A 8 -1.54 -23.73 -7.94
C ASP A 8 -1.81 -22.56 -6.99
N VAL A 9 -2.48 -21.51 -7.49
CA VAL A 9 -2.88 -20.34 -6.70
C VAL A 9 -3.88 -20.72 -5.62
N LEU A 10 -4.94 -21.47 -5.97
CA LEU A 10 -5.95 -21.92 -5.01
C LEU A 10 -5.35 -22.84 -3.94
N LYS A 11 -4.44 -23.75 -4.33
CA LYS A 11 -3.72 -24.61 -3.39
C LYS A 11 -2.89 -23.78 -2.42
N LYS A 12 -2.14 -22.79 -2.92
CA LYS A 12 -1.33 -21.90 -2.06
C LYS A 12 -2.19 -21.05 -1.14
N ALA A 13 -3.36 -20.58 -1.62
CA ALA A 13 -4.33 -19.88 -0.80
C ALA A 13 -4.84 -20.74 0.37
N GLU A 14 -5.14 -22.02 0.13
CA GLU A 14 -5.54 -22.94 1.19
C GLU A 14 -4.41 -23.20 2.19
N GLU A 15 -3.19 -23.43 1.72
CA GLU A 15 -2.01 -23.68 2.56
C GLU A 15 -1.69 -22.53 3.51
N LEU A 16 -1.85 -21.28 3.07
CA LEU A 16 -1.48 -20.08 3.81
C LEU A 16 -2.67 -19.36 4.47
N LYS A 17 -3.84 -19.99 4.47
CA LYS A 17 -5.08 -19.43 5.00
C LYS A 17 -4.99 -19.18 6.51
N ASN A 18 -5.31 -17.96 6.95
CA ASN A 18 -5.38 -17.58 8.37
C ASN A 18 -6.84 -17.48 8.90
N TRP A 19 -7.83 -17.99 8.17
CA TRP A 19 -9.24 -17.88 8.57
C TRP A 19 -9.51 -18.54 9.92
N GLY A 20 -10.32 -17.88 10.74
CA GLY A 20 -10.64 -18.29 12.10
C GLY A 20 -9.54 -18.09 13.13
N LYS A 21 -8.30 -17.72 12.72
CA LYS A 21 -7.15 -17.55 13.63
C LYS A 21 -7.40 -16.55 14.76
N TRP A 22 -8.12 -15.48 14.48
CA TRP A 22 -8.50 -14.44 15.46
C TRP A 22 -9.99 -14.45 15.80
N GLY A 23 -10.66 -15.57 15.53
CA GLY A 23 -12.10 -15.75 15.73
C GLY A 23 -12.91 -15.63 14.43
N PRO A 24 -14.16 -16.12 14.45
CA PRO A 24 -15.03 -16.19 13.27
C PRO A 24 -15.53 -14.80 12.80
N ASP A 25 -15.45 -13.79 13.67
CA ASP A 25 -15.92 -12.43 13.38
C ASP A 25 -14.79 -11.43 13.11
N ASP A 26 -13.55 -11.91 12.94
CA ASP A 26 -12.41 -11.05 12.67
C ASP A 26 -12.50 -10.35 11.31
N GLU A 27 -12.20 -9.04 11.32
CA GLU A 27 -12.18 -8.16 10.14
C GLU A 27 -10.84 -7.40 10.04
N LEU A 28 -9.83 -7.76 10.85
CA LEU A 28 -8.54 -7.07 10.92
C LEU A 28 -7.38 -7.87 10.32
N GLY A 29 -7.51 -9.19 10.19
CA GLY A 29 -6.47 -10.04 9.64
C GLY A 29 -5.16 -9.93 10.42
N VAL A 30 -4.04 -9.84 9.70
CA VAL A 30 -2.70 -9.82 10.32
C VAL A 30 -2.43 -8.55 11.14
N LEU A 31 -3.25 -7.50 11.04
CA LEU A 31 -3.15 -6.32 11.91
C LEU A 31 -3.36 -6.67 13.39
N ASN A 32 -3.99 -7.82 13.69
CA ASN A 32 -4.08 -8.37 15.03
C ASN A 32 -2.73 -8.76 15.64
N TYR A 33 -1.67 -8.88 14.83
CA TYR A 33 -0.32 -9.08 15.38
C TYR A 33 0.18 -7.83 16.11
N ILE A 34 -0.28 -6.63 15.76
CA ILE A 34 0.19 -5.40 16.39
C ILE A 34 -0.36 -5.31 17.81
N THR A 35 0.56 -5.30 18.78
CA THR A 35 0.25 -5.09 20.20
C THR A 35 0.58 -3.67 20.65
N PRO A 36 0.02 -3.18 21.77
CA PRO A 36 0.42 -1.90 22.34
C PRO A 36 1.93 -1.81 22.64
N GLN A 37 2.56 -2.92 23.03
CA GLN A 37 4.00 -2.94 23.31
C GLN A 37 4.85 -2.77 22.05
N ASP A 38 4.39 -3.29 20.90
CA ASP A 38 5.05 -3.09 19.60
C ASP A 38 5.09 -1.61 19.23
N ILE A 39 3.99 -0.87 19.47
CA ILE A 39 3.90 0.57 19.24
C ILE A 39 4.85 1.35 20.18
N VAL A 40 4.88 1.00 21.47
CA VAL A 40 5.80 1.60 22.44
C VAL A 40 7.26 1.36 22.03
N ASN A 41 7.59 0.17 21.54
CA ASN A 41 8.93 -0.16 21.08
C ASN A 41 9.29 0.62 19.81
N ALA A 42 8.36 0.73 18.85
CA ALA A 42 8.55 1.52 17.66
C ALA A 42 8.77 3.01 17.97
N ALA A 43 8.04 3.57 18.94
CA ALA A 43 8.19 4.97 19.35
C ALA A 43 9.60 5.29 19.87
N ARG A 44 10.32 4.29 20.39
CA ARG A 44 11.71 4.45 20.83
C ARG A 44 12.69 4.59 19.66
N LEU A 45 12.29 4.29 18.43
CA LEU A 45 13.11 4.50 17.23
C LEU A 45 13.21 5.98 16.84
N VAL A 46 12.30 6.83 17.34
CA VAL A 46 12.36 8.28 17.13
C VAL A 46 13.52 8.86 17.95
N LYS A 47 14.66 9.08 17.30
CA LYS A 47 15.88 9.64 17.89
C LYS A 47 16.23 11.02 17.33
N ARG A 48 15.88 11.29 16.08
CA ARG A 48 16.29 12.52 15.37
C ARG A 48 15.15 13.51 15.14
N GLY A 49 13.90 13.04 15.22
CA GLY A 49 12.71 13.82 14.88
C GLY A 49 12.60 14.12 13.39
N LYS A 50 13.28 13.36 12.52
CA LYS A 50 13.14 13.51 11.06
C LYS A 50 11.86 12.84 10.61
N VAL A 51 11.02 13.56 9.89
CA VAL A 51 9.73 13.08 9.39
C VAL A 51 9.74 13.08 7.86
N PHE A 52 9.34 11.97 7.26
CA PHE A 52 9.25 11.80 5.82
C PHE A 52 7.80 11.51 5.44
N ARG A 53 7.24 12.31 4.53
CA ARG A 53 5.98 11.98 3.86
C ARG A 53 6.23 10.85 2.88
N LEU A 54 5.36 9.85 2.86
CA LEU A 54 5.40 8.78 1.86
C LEU A 54 4.18 8.81 0.94
N GLY A 55 3.35 9.84 1.05
CA GLY A 55 2.23 10.09 0.14
C GLY A 55 2.72 10.77 -1.14
N LEU A 56 2.34 10.20 -2.29
CA LEU A 56 2.35 10.85 -3.59
C LEU A 56 1.29 11.97 -3.58
N GLU A 57 1.58 13.04 -4.32
CA GLU A 57 0.64 14.15 -4.47
C GLU A 57 -0.68 13.70 -5.11
N LEU A 58 -1.79 14.17 -4.56
CA LEU A 58 -3.12 13.98 -5.15
C LEU A 58 -3.30 15.01 -6.27
N ASP A 59 -2.79 14.68 -7.45
CA ASP A 59 -2.73 15.58 -8.60
C ASP A 59 -3.61 15.10 -9.77
N GLU A 60 -4.22 16.03 -10.50
CA GLU A 60 -5.04 15.74 -11.69
C GLU A 60 -4.23 15.09 -12.85
N ASN A 61 -2.92 15.30 -12.84
CA ASN A 61 -1.92 14.68 -13.73
C ASN A 61 -1.15 13.54 -13.04
N GLY A 62 -1.72 12.97 -11.98
CA GLY A 62 -1.22 11.78 -11.29
C GLY A 62 -1.17 10.49 -12.13
N PRO A 63 -0.91 9.34 -11.49
CA PRO A 63 -0.57 8.09 -12.17
C PRO A 63 -1.72 7.43 -12.93
N GLN A 64 -2.97 7.77 -12.64
CA GLN A 64 -4.14 7.08 -13.17
C GLN A 64 -4.45 7.49 -14.61
N ARG A 65 -4.46 6.50 -15.51
CA ARG A 65 -4.77 6.65 -16.93
C ARG A 65 -5.96 5.80 -17.40
N GLY A 66 -6.71 5.19 -16.46
CA GLY A 66 -7.83 4.30 -16.76
C GLY A 66 -7.44 2.89 -17.23
N ILE A 67 -6.15 2.56 -17.28
CA ILE A 67 -5.65 1.26 -17.79
C ILE A 67 -6.18 0.09 -16.95
N PHE A 68 -6.20 0.25 -15.62
CA PHE A 68 -6.75 -0.76 -14.70
C PHE A 68 -7.94 -0.21 -13.94
N GLY A 69 -9.04 -0.96 -13.95
CA GLY A 69 -10.27 -0.64 -13.21
C GLY A 69 -10.98 0.65 -13.64
N GLY A 70 -10.58 1.30 -14.75
CA GLY A 70 -11.16 2.56 -15.20
C GLY A 70 -10.94 3.72 -14.22
N ARG A 71 -9.91 3.64 -13.36
CA ARG A 71 -9.59 4.66 -12.35
C ARG A 71 -9.13 5.98 -13.00
N TRP A 72 -9.50 7.10 -12.40
CA TRP A 72 -9.10 8.46 -12.82
C TRP A 72 -8.25 9.12 -11.73
N ASN A 73 -7.52 10.17 -12.12
CA ASN A 73 -6.73 10.97 -11.18
C ASN A 73 -7.65 11.80 -10.27
N PRO A 74 -7.19 12.18 -9.07
CA PRO A 74 -7.93 13.08 -8.20
C PRO A 74 -8.33 14.38 -8.92
N LEU A 75 -9.59 14.79 -8.76
CA LEU A 75 -10.14 16.03 -9.29
C LEU A 75 -10.31 17.01 -8.13
N HIS A 76 -9.47 18.05 -8.10
CA HIS A 76 -9.52 19.13 -7.11
C HIS A 76 -10.29 20.31 -7.65
N GLN A 77 -11.24 20.83 -6.87
CA GLN A 77 -12.08 21.95 -7.26
C GLN A 77 -12.22 22.96 -6.13
N MET A 78 -11.94 24.23 -6.41
CA MET A 78 -12.21 25.32 -5.48
C MET A 78 -13.72 25.59 -5.40
N LEU A 79 -14.24 25.69 -4.18
CA LEU A 79 -15.61 26.10 -3.84
C LEU A 79 -15.70 27.61 -3.55
N ALA A 80 -14.63 28.19 -3.02
CA ALA A 80 -14.46 29.62 -2.83
C ALA A 80 -13.00 29.99 -3.11
N THR A 81 -12.78 31.16 -3.72
CA THR A 81 -11.43 31.57 -4.14
C THR A 81 -11.05 32.95 -3.63
N GLY A 82 -9.74 33.21 -3.57
CA GLY A 82 -9.24 34.56 -3.35
C GLY A 82 -9.66 35.56 -4.45
N THR A 83 -9.85 35.09 -5.68
CA THR A 83 -10.34 35.91 -6.80
C THR A 83 -11.76 36.42 -6.53
N ASP A 84 -12.64 35.56 -6.01
CA ASP A 84 -13.99 35.94 -5.60
C ASP A 84 -13.97 36.94 -4.44
N ALA A 85 -13.06 36.74 -3.48
CA ALA A 85 -12.87 37.66 -2.36
C ALA A 85 -12.44 39.05 -2.81
N VAL A 86 -11.46 39.15 -3.71
CA VAL A 86 -10.96 40.43 -4.24
C VAL A 86 -12.01 41.12 -5.11
N ALA A 87 -12.86 40.35 -5.80
CA ALA A 87 -13.99 40.86 -6.56
C ALA A 87 -15.19 41.31 -5.70
N GLY A 88 -15.08 41.26 -4.37
CA GLY A 88 -16.14 41.66 -3.43
C GLY A 88 -17.29 40.66 -3.29
N LYS A 89 -17.20 39.47 -3.90
CA LYS A 89 -18.28 38.46 -3.80
C LYS A 89 -18.45 37.91 -2.39
N HIS A 90 -17.42 37.99 -1.55
CA HIS A 90 -17.47 37.55 -0.15
C HIS A 90 -18.01 38.63 0.80
N ASP A 91 -18.21 39.87 0.35
CA ASP A 91 -18.62 40.98 1.22
C ASP A 91 -20.05 40.81 1.79
N VAL A 92 -20.82 39.86 1.26
CA VAL A 92 -22.08 39.37 1.85
C VAL A 92 -21.90 38.80 3.26
N THR A 93 -20.68 38.34 3.59
CA THR A 93 -20.26 37.92 4.93
C THR A 93 -19.27 38.94 5.47
N PRO A 94 -19.72 39.92 6.29
CA PRO A 94 -18.89 41.06 6.68
C PRO A 94 -17.56 40.64 7.33
N GLY A 95 -16.46 41.07 6.73
CA GLY A 95 -15.11 40.91 7.27
C GLY A 95 -14.46 39.53 7.06
N LEU A 96 -15.16 38.56 6.47
CA LEU A 96 -14.61 37.23 6.19
C LEU A 96 -14.22 37.09 4.72
N ARG A 97 -12.97 36.66 4.49
CA ARG A 97 -12.47 36.22 3.17
C ARG A 97 -11.82 34.87 3.35
N TYR A 98 -12.18 33.90 2.51
CA TYR A 98 -11.79 32.51 2.67
C TYR A 98 -11.59 31.84 1.32
N ALA A 99 -11.01 30.64 1.35
CA ALA A 99 -10.95 29.72 0.23
C ALA A 99 -11.30 28.34 0.78
N ASP A 100 -12.17 27.65 0.07
CA ASP A 100 -12.62 26.29 0.38
C ASP A 100 -12.54 25.49 -0.90
N ASP A 101 -12.39 24.17 -0.78
CA ASP A 101 -12.26 23.26 -1.91
C ASP A 101 -12.96 21.91 -1.66
N ALA A 102 -13.03 21.12 -2.72
CA ALA A 102 -13.56 19.77 -2.73
C ALA A 102 -12.64 18.87 -3.56
N ILE A 103 -12.67 17.58 -3.26
CA ILE A 103 -11.93 16.57 -4.01
C ILE A 103 -12.81 15.37 -4.36
N ASN A 104 -12.74 14.94 -5.61
CA ASN A 104 -13.33 13.69 -6.08
C ASN A 104 -12.20 12.75 -6.51
N LEU A 105 -12.13 11.56 -5.93
CA LEU A 105 -11.11 10.58 -6.29
C LEU A 105 -11.58 9.13 -6.05
N PRO A 106 -11.08 8.18 -6.85
CA PRO A 106 -11.07 6.77 -6.46
C PRO A 106 -10.23 6.57 -5.19
N THR A 107 -10.64 5.63 -4.31
CA THR A 107 -9.88 5.34 -3.09
C THR A 107 -8.53 4.65 -3.36
N GLN A 108 -8.33 4.16 -4.59
CA GLN A 108 -7.11 3.53 -5.10
C GLN A 108 -6.43 4.37 -6.21
N ALA A 109 -6.47 5.70 -6.08
CA ALA A 109 -5.96 6.62 -7.11
C ALA A 109 -4.50 7.04 -6.94
N ALA A 110 -3.96 6.96 -5.71
CA ALA A 110 -2.62 7.42 -5.37
C ALA A 110 -2.09 6.56 -4.20
N THR A 111 -1.17 7.06 -3.38
CA THR A 111 -0.72 6.32 -2.20
C THR A 111 -1.90 5.89 -1.34
N GLN A 112 -2.01 4.59 -1.11
CA GLN A 112 -3.25 3.99 -0.61
C GLN A 112 -2.99 2.82 0.34
N TRP A 113 -4.02 2.49 1.11
CA TRP A 113 -4.22 1.16 1.69
C TRP A 113 -5.37 0.44 0.99
N ASP A 114 -5.19 -0.85 0.72
CA ASP A 114 -6.28 -1.73 0.29
C ASP A 114 -6.86 -2.51 1.47
N ALA A 115 -8.18 -2.47 1.61
CA ALA A 115 -8.86 -3.20 2.67
C ALA A 115 -8.95 -4.70 2.39
N LEU A 116 -9.32 -5.47 3.41
CA LEU A 116 -9.55 -6.91 3.29
C LEU A 116 -10.85 -7.26 2.51
N SER A 117 -11.57 -6.22 2.07
CA SER A 117 -12.69 -6.27 1.12
C SER A 117 -12.31 -5.90 -0.32
N HIS A 118 -11.03 -5.59 -0.60
CA HIS A 118 -10.60 -5.14 -1.93
C HIS A 118 -10.51 -6.27 -2.96
N VAL A 119 -10.02 -7.45 -2.54
CA VAL A 119 -9.77 -8.60 -3.41
C VAL A 119 -10.49 -9.83 -2.86
N PHE A 120 -11.02 -10.65 -3.76
CA PHE A 120 -11.78 -11.85 -3.44
C PHE A 120 -11.06 -13.12 -3.89
N LEU A 121 -11.27 -14.21 -3.17
CA LEU A 121 -10.87 -15.56 -3.55
C LEU A 121 -12.14 -16.35 -3.92
N GLY A 122 -12.45 -16.41 -5.21
CA GLY A 122 -13.72 -16.96 -5.68
C GLY A 122 -14.90 -16.13 -5.17
N GLU A 123 -15.80 -16.75 -4.42
CA GLU A 123 -17.00 -16.10 -3.85
C GLU A 123 -16.79 -15.60 -2.42
N GLN A 124 -15.54 -15.59 -1.92
CA GLN A 124 -15.22 -15.32 -0.52
C GLN A 124 -14.20 -14.17 -0.39
N MET A 125 -14.33 -13.42 0.70
CA MET A 125 -13.37 -12.42 1.19
C MET A 125 -12.57 -13.00 2.36
N TRP A 126 -11.72 -12.15 2.96
CA TRP A 126 -11.08 -12.44 4.24
C TRP A 126 -12.06 -13.05 5.26
N ASN A 127 -11.55 -14.05 5.98
CA ASN A 127 -12.24 -14.82 7.01
C ASN A 127 -13.47 -15.63 6.54
N GLY A 128 -13.60 -15.85 5.22
CA GLY A 128 -14.69 -16.63 4.64
C GLY A 128 -16.00 -15.88 4.49
N TYR A 129 -15.99 -14.55 4.70
CA TYR A 129 -17.17 -13.72 4.42
C TYR A 129 -17.57 -13.80 2.95
N PRO A 130 -18.87 -13.89 2.62
CA PRO A 130 -19.31 -13.87 1.22
C PRO A 130 -18.92 -12.57 0.52
N ALA A 131 -18.39 -12.65 -0.70
CA ALA A 131 -18.06 -11.48 -1.52
C ALA A 131 -19.29 -10.60 -1.83
N THR A 132 -20.51 -11.17 -1.76
CA THR A 132 -21.78 -10.45 -1.91
C THR A 132 -22.05 -9.44 -0.78
N LEU A 133 -21.24 -9.42 0.28
CA LEU A 133 -21.26 -8.37 1.30
C LEU A 133 -20.56 -7.07 0.86
N VAL A 134 -20.02 -7.03 -0.36
CA VAL A 134 -19.63 -5.78 -1.04
C VAL A 134 -20.68 -5.49 -2.10
N ASP A 135 -21.50 -4.47 -1.86
CA ASP A 135 -22.56 -4.04 -2.79
C ASP A 135 -22.35 -2.58 -3.21
N SER A 136 -23.32 -2.01 -3.94
CA SER A 136 -23.28 -0.61 -4.39
C SER A 136 -23.26 0.43 -3.25
N ARG A 137 -23.45 0.00 -2.00
CA ARG A 137 -23.37 0.84 -0.78
C ARG A 137 -22.11 0.54 0.04
N GLY A 138 -21.16 -0.21 -0.52
CA GLY A 138 -19.84 -0.47 0.05
C GLY A 138 -19.68 -1.86 0.67
N ALA A 139 -18.57 -2.03 1.38
CA ALA A 139 -18.21 -3.24 2.10
C ALA A 139 -18.89 -3.30 3.48
N HIS A 140 -19.88 -4.18 3.66
CA HIS A 140 -20.56 -4.40 4.95
C HIS A 140 -19.70 -5.16 5.96
N LYS A 141 -18.62 -5.80 5.49
CA LYS A 141 -17.59 -6.49 6.24
C LYS A 141 -16.23 -6.18 5.65
N ASN A 142 -15.17 -6.25 6.46
CA ASN A 142 -13.78 -6.03 6.04
C ASN A 142 -13.54 -4.62 5.47
N GLY A 143 -14.27 -3.62 5.97
CA GLY A 143 -14.14 -2.22 5.57
C GLY A 143 -12.87 -1.57 6.09
N ILE A 144 -12.35 -0.58 5.35
CA ILE A 144 -11.10 0.12 5.69
C ILE A 144 -11.18 0.87 7.02
N GLU A 145 -12.37 1.29 7.45
CA GLU A 145 -12.56 2.03 8.70
C GLU A 145 -12.14 1.22 9.92
N LYS A 146 -12.13 -0.11 9.82
CA LYS A 146 -11.68 -1.01 10.89
C LYS A 146 -10.19 -0.83 11.21
N PHE A 147 -9.39 -0.37 10.25
CA PHE A 147 -7.93 -0.32 10.39
C PHE A 147 -7.43 0.98 11.02
N ALA A 148 -8.31 1.97 11.22
CA ALA A 148 -7.97 3.34 11.61
C ALA A 148 -7.04 3.43 12.84
N SER A 149 -7.18 2.52 13.80
CA SER A 149 -6.36 2.49 15.04
C SER A 149 -5.25 1.44 15.03
N LYS A 150 -4.95 0.83 13.88
CA LYS A 150 -4.00 -0.28 13.74
C LYS A 150 -2.85 0.01 12.80
N MET A 151 -2.90 1.05 11.97
CA MET A 151 -1.84 1.39 11.02
C MET A 151 -0.72 2.24 11.65
N VAL A 152 -0.19 1.79 12.79
CA VAL A 152 0.88 2.46 13.54
C VAL A 152 1.78 1.42 14.18
N GLY A 153 3.10 1.58 14.07
CA GLY A 153 4.06 0.62 14.59
C GLY A 153 5.46 0.83 14.05
N ARG A 154 6.23 -0.26 13.94
CA ARG A 154 7.59 -0.24 13.40
C ARG A 154 7.54 -0.42 11.88
N GLY A 155 8.09 0.54 11.15
CA GLY A 155 8.32 0.43 9.72
C GLY A 155 9.74 -0.05 9.44
N VAL A 156 9.89 -0.85 8.38
CA VAL A 156 11.18 -1.29 7.85
C VAL A 156 11.20 -1.02 6.35
N LEU A 157 12.16 -0.22 5.91
CA LEU A 157 12.44 -0.03 4.48
C LEU A 157 13.38 -1.14 4.02
N LEU A 158 13.02 -1.82 2.93
CA LEU A 158 13.93 -2.68 2.16
C LEU A 158 14.13 -2.05 0.77
N ASP A 159 15.31 -1.49 0.53
CA ASP A 159 15.66 -0.83 -0.72
C ASP A 159 16.31 -1.80 -1.71
N VAL A 160 15.46 -2.61 -2.33
CA VAL A 160 15.87 -3.68 -3.24
C VAL A 160 16.58 -3.11 -4.47
N ALA A 161 16.11 -2.00 -5.03
CA ALA A 161 16.75 -1.36 -6.18
C ALA A 161 18.21 -0.97 -5.85
N ARG A 162 18.43 -0.30 -4.72
CA ARG A 162 19.77 0.10 -4.28
C ARG A 162 20.63 -1.11 -3.93
N HIS A 163 20.07 -2.15 -3.30
CA HIS A 163 20.77 -3.40 -3.05
C HIS A 163 21.24 -4.08 -4.36
N LYS A 164 20.42 -4.02 -5.41
CA LYS A 164 20.74 -4.52 -6.75
C LYS A 164 21.66 -3.61 -7.56
N GLY A 165 22.06 -2.46 -7.00
CA GLY A 165 22.98 -1.52 -7.65
C GLY A 165 22.37 -0.77 -8.82
N VAL A 166 21.03 -0.63 -8.85
CA VAL A 166 20.31 0.06 -9.92
C VAL A 166 19.47 1.22 -9.34
N PRO A 167 19.21 2.29 -10.13
CA PRO A 167 18.33 3.37 -9.68
C PRO A 167 16.87 2.91 -9.52
N PHE A 168 16.43 2.00 -10.39
CA PHE A 168 15.12 1.35 -10.36
C PHE A 168 15.20 -0.06 -10.98
N LEU A 169 14.30 -0.95 -10.54
CA LEU A 169 14.13 -2.30 -11.09
C LEU A 169 13.30 -2.24 -12.38
N GLN A 170 13.65 -3.07 -13.36
CA GLN A 170 12.91 -3.13 -14.63
C GLN A 170 11.54 -3.82 -14.44
N ASP A 171 10.58 -3.46 -15.28
CA ASP A 171 9.30 -4.16 -15.35
C ASP A 171 9.51 -5.67 -15.56
N GLY A 172 8.70 -6.50 -14.88
CA GLY A 172 8.86 -7.95 -14.87
C GLY A 172 9.96 -8.47 -13.94
N TYR A 173 10.67 -7.61 -13.21
CA TYR A 173 11.60 -8.08 -12.17
C TYR A 173 10.84 -8.63 -10.96
N GLY A 174 10.85 -9.95 -10.80
CA GLY A 174 10.31 -10.64 -9.64
C GLY A 174 11.26 -10.58 -8.45
N ILE A 175 10.90 -9.80 -7.43
CA ILE A 175 11.60 -9.69 -6.15
C ILE A 175 11.35 -10.98 -5.37
N THR A 176 12.39 -11.81 -5.27
CA THR A 176 12.37 -13.10 -4.60
C THR A 176 12.58 -12.96 -3.09
N VAL A 177 12.32 -14.04 -2.35
CA VAL A 177 12.65 -14.11 -0.91
C VAL A 177 14.14 -13.88 -0.66
N ALA A 178 15.00 -14.40 -1.54
CA ALA A 178 16.45 -14.19 -1.44
C ALA A 178 16.82 -12.71 -1.59
N ASP A 179 16.10 -11.96 -2.42
CA ASP A 179 16.33 -10.52 -2.58
C ASP A 179 15.94 -9.75 -1.33
N LEU A 180 14.80 -10.08 -0.73
CA LEU A 180 14.33 -9.47 0.52
C LEU A 180 15.33 -9.72 1.66
N ASP A 181 15.73 -10.97 1.86
CA ASP A 181 16.64 -11.35 2.94
C ASP A 181 18.07 -10.79 2.71
N ALA A 182 18.55 -10.78 1.47
CA ALA A 182 19.85 -10.19 1.14
C ALA A 182 19.86 -8.67 1.31
N THR A 183 18.75 -8.00 0.97
CA THR A 183 18.57 -6.56 1.18
C THR A 183 18.59 -6.23 2.67
N ALA A 184 17.73 -6.89 3.47
CA ALA A 184 17.67 -6.71 4.91
C ALA A 184 19.04 -6.94 5.58
N LYS A 185 19.75 -8.00 5.18
CA LYS A 185 21.12 -8.30 5.65
C LYS A 185 22.12 -7.20 5.28
N LYS A 186 22.04 -6.64 4.07
CA LYS A 186 22.94 -5.57 3.62
C LYS A 186 22.68 -4.26 4.36
N GLU A 187 21.42 -3.99 4.67
CA GLU A 187 20.95 -2.82 5.42
C GLU A 187 21.15 -2.96 6.94
N GLY A 188 21.51 -4.16 7.42
CA GLY A 188 21.70 -4.42 8.84
C GLY A 188 20.39 -4.39 9.64
N VAL A 189 19.25 -4.64 8.99
CA VAL A 189 17.92 -4.63 9.60
C VAL A 189 17.32 -6.04 9.61
N GLU A 190 16.49 -6.31 10.61
CA GLU A 190 15.72 -7.55 10.71
C GLU A 190 14.24 -7.22 10.55
N VAL A 191 13.58 -7.90 9.61
CA VAL A 191 12.11 -7.94 9.49
C VAL A 191 11.55 -8.89 10.53
N ARG A 192 10.68 -8.35 11.38
CA ARG A 192 10.05 -9.01 12.52
C ARG A 192 8.53 -9.02 12.36
N ARG A 193 7.90 -9.81 13.22
CA ARG A 193 6.45 -9.82 13.41
C ARG A 193 5.92 -8.40 13.66
N ALA A 194 4.77 -8.11 13.08
CA ALA A 194 4.05 -6.83 13.17
C ALA A 194 4.78 -5.61 12.55
N ASP A 195 5.89 -5.82 11.82
CA ASP A 195 6.51 -4.74 11.06
C ASP A 195 5.64 -4.36 9.86
N PHE A 196 5.64 -3.07 9.51
CA PHE A 196 5.18 -2.55 8.22
C PHE A 196 6.37 -2.58 7.27
N VAL A 197 6.38 -3.51 6.32
CA VAL A 197 7.49 -3.69 5.39
C VAL A 197 7.25 -2.85 4.14
N ILE A 198 8.19 -1.96 3.84
CA ILE A 198 8.09 -1.02 2.72
C ILE A 198 9.21 -1.33 1.72
N ILE A 199 8.84 -1.71 0.51
CA ILE A 199 9.77 -2.13 -0.54
C ILE A 199 9.99 -0.97 -1.52
N ARG A 200 11.24 -0.54 -1.69
CA ARG A 200 11.61 0.40 -2.76
C ARG A 200 12.10 -0.36 -3.99
N THR A 201 11.37 -0.18 -5.09
CA THR A 201 11.72 -0.67 -6.43
C THR A 201 12.34 0.42 -7.30
N GLY A 202 12.15 1.70 -6.95
CA GLY A 202 12.55 2.88 -7.71
C GLY A 202 11.63 3.22 -8.89
N GLN A 203 10.59 2.43 -9.17
CA GLN A 203 9.76 2.61 -10.36
C GLN A 203 9.03 3.97 -10.36
N MET A 204 8.42 4.36 -9.22
CA MET A 204 7.76 5.67 -9.08
C MET A 204 8.74 6.81 -9.33
N GLU A 205 9.95 6.74 -8.76
CA GLU A 205 10.96 7.79 -8.91
C GLU A 205 11.38 7.96 -10.38
N ASP A 206 11.54 6.87 -11.12
CA ASP A 206 11.84 6.90 -12.55
C ASP A 206 10.71 7.58 -13.36
N ARG A 207 9.44 7.34 -13.01
CA ARG A 207 8.30 8.02 -13.65
C ARG A 207 8.29 9.53 -13.37
N LEU A 208 8.48 9.90 -12.11
CA LEU A 208 8.55 11.30 -11.71
C LEU A 208 9.73 12.03 -12.39
N GLN A 209 10.89 11.38 -12.50
CA GLN A 209 12.05 11.95 -13.19
C GLN A 209 11.79 12.19 -14.68
N LYS A 210 11.06 11.29 -15.34
CA LYS A 210 10.68 11.44 -16.75
C LYS A 210 9.57 12.47 -16.97
N GLY A 211 8.83 12.83 -15.92
CA GLY A 211 7.66 13.71 -16.02
C GLY A 211 6.47 13.04 -16.72
N GLU A 212 6.46 11.71 -16.80
CA GLU A 212 5.36 10.96 -17.41
C GLU A 212 5.11 9.62 -16.70
N TRP A 213 3.83 9.27 -16.55
CA TRP A 213 3.42 8.03 -15.89
C TRP A 213 3.44 6.82 -16.82
N GLY A 214 3.25 7.00 -18.13
CA GLY A 214 3.16 5.89 -19.09
C GLY A 214 2.17 4.81 -18.63
N GLY A 215 2.61 3.56 -18.61
CA GLY A 215 1.84 2.41 -18.13
C GLY A 215 1.88 2.19 -16.61
N TYR A 216 2.39 3.12 -15.81
CA TYR A 216 2.65 2.90 -14.38
C TYR A 216 1.42 2.37 -13.63
N ALA A 217 0.24 3.02 -13.69
CA ALA A 217 -0.96 2.49 -13.04
C ALA A 217 -1.72 1.52 -13.96
N GLY A 218 -1.44 0.22 -13.83
CA GLY A 218 -2.16 -0.84 -14.52
C GLY A 218 -1.33 -1.69 -15.49
N GLY A 219 -0.12 -1.23 -15.84
CA GLY A 219 0.80 -1.91 -16.74
C GLY A 219 1.78 -2.85 -16.04
N ASP A 220 2.88 -3.14 -16.73
CA ASP A 220 3.96 -3.96 -16.21
C ASP A 220 4.75 -3.21 -15.13
N ALA A 221 5.32 -3.95 -14.19
CA ALA A 221 6.02 -3.39 -13.03
C ALA A 221 6.98 -4.43 -12.39
N PRO A 222 8.09 -3.98 -11.79
CA PRO A 222 8.79 -4.80 -10.81
C PRO A 222 7.88 -5.05 -9.60
N GLY A 223 8.10 -6.13 -8.89
CA GLY A 223 7.31 -6.41 -7.69
C GLY A 223 7.61 -7.76 -7.09
N LEU A 224 6.89 -8.12 -6.04
CA LEU A 224 7.08 -9.38 -5.33
C LEU A 224 6.76 -10.57 -6.23
N ALA A 225 7.66 -11.55 -6.22
CA ALA A 225 7.46 -12.84 -6.86
C ALA A 225 6.45 -13.68 -6.07
N PHE A 226 5.78 -14.64 -6.73
CA PHE A 226 4.69 -15.41 -6.13
C PHE A 226 5.12 -16.21 -4.89
N GLU A 227 6.35 -16.72 -4.86
CA GLU A 227 6.91 -17.46 -3.73
C GLU A 227 7.11 -16.61 -2.46
N SER A 228 7.06 -15.28 -2.55
CA SER A 228 7.18 -14.39 -1.39
C SER A 228 6.02 -14.56 -0.38
N LEU A 229 4.92 -15.19 -0.78
CA LEU A 229 3.75 -15.48 0.07
C LEU A 229 4.12 -16.22 1.36
N GLU A 230 5.04 -17.20 1.28
CA GLU A 230 5.48 -17.98 2.45
C GLU A 230 6.31 -17.13 3.40
N TRP A 231 7.14 -16.24 2.86
CA TRP A 231 7.93 -15.30 3.66
C TRP A 231 7.02 -14.32 4.40
N ILE A 232 6.00 -13.77 3.72
CA ILE A 232 5.02 -12.86 4.31
C ILE A 232 4.26 -13.55 5.45
N HIS A 233 3.73 -14.74 5.19
CA HIS A 233 2.99 -15.53 6.18
C HIS A 233 3.86 -15.90 7.38
N GLY A 234 5.07 -16.41 7.12
CA GLY A 234 6.01 -16.85 8.14
C GLY A 234 6.57 -15.72 9.00
N LYS A 235 6.84 -14.55 8.42
CA LYS A 235 7.33 -13.36 9.15
C LYS A 235 6.25 -12.69 10.00
N GLN A 236 4.97 -12.93 9.71
CA GLN A 236 3.84 -12.35 10.44
C GLN A 236 3.87 -10.80 10.46
N ILE A 237 4.23 -10.20 9.32
CA ILE A 237 4.27 -8.75 9.15
C ILE A 237 2.86 -8.16 9.17
N ALA A 238 2.75 -6.88 9.52
CA ALA A 238 1.46 -6.19 9.63
C ALA A 238 0.91 -5.71 8.29
N ALA A 239 1.82 -5.29 7.40
CA ALA A 239 1.48 -4.84 6.05
C ALA A 239 2.71 -4.99 5.15
N ILE A 240 2.45 -5.02 3.85
CA ILE A 240 3.49 -4.92 2.85
C ILE A 240 3.16 -3.80 1.88
N CYS A 241 4.15 -2.95 1.61
CA CYS A 241 4.00 -1.74 0.81
C CYS A 241 5.04 -1.71 -0.29
N SER A 242 4.73 -1.00 -1.38
CA SER A 242 5.70 -0.71 -2.42
C SER A 242 5.47 0.64 -3.08
N ASP A 243 6.50 1.12 -3.78
CA ASP A 243 6.43 2.26 -4.69
C ASP A 243 5.96 1.86 -6.11
N THR A 244 5.23 0.74 -6.25
CA THR A 244 4.56 0.36 -7.50
C THR A 244 3.05 0.35 -7.32
N TRP A 245 2.31 0.29 -8.43
CA TRP A 245 0.84 0.35 -8.44
C TRP A 245 0.16 -0.92 -7.96
N GLY A 246 0.88 -2.04 -7.86
CA GLY A 246 0.30 -3.36 -7.66
C GLY A 246 1.11 -4.30 -6.78
N ILE A 247 2.25 -3.86 -6.21
CA ILE A 247 3.15 -4.62 -5.31
C ILE A 247 3.77 -5.90 -5.91
N GLU A 248 2.99 -6.79 -6.51
CA GLU A 248 3.42 -7.98 -7.21
C GLU A 248 3.98 -7.68 -8.60
N VAL A 249 4.88 -8.55 -9.05
CA VAL A 249 5.53 -8.40 -10.36
C VAL A 249 4.53 -8.53 -11.51
N ARG A 250 4.69 -7.67 -12.52
CA ARG A 250 3.94 -7.71 -13.78
C ARG A 250 4.89 -7.56 -14.98
N PRO A 251 4.77 -8.38 -16.04
CA PRO A 251 3.79 -9.44 -16.22
C PRO A 251 4.03 -10.63 -15.28
N ASN A 252 2.96 -11.33 -14.91
CA ASN A 252 3.04 -12.54 -14.08
C ASN A 252 3.54 -13.74 -14.91
N ASP A 253 4.32 -14.64 -14.30
CA ASP A 253 4.68 -15.93 -14.92
C ASP A 253 3.56 -16.97 -14.75
N THR A 254 2.40 -16.66 -15.32
CA THR A 254 1.14 -17.40 -15.13
C THR A 254 0.50 -17.85 -16.44
N GLY A 255 -0.41 -18.83 -16.34
CA GLY A 255 -1.33 -19.20 -17.40
C GLY A 255 -2.31 -18.06 -17.78
N PRO A 256 -3.01 -18.17 -18.92
CA PRO A 256 -3.85 -17.08 -19.45
C PRO A 256 -5.09 -16.77 -18.61
N ASP A 257 -5.48 -17.67 -17.70
CA ASP A 257 -6.64 -17.54 -16.80
C ASP A 257 -6.28 -16.99 -15.41
N VAL A 258 -5.03 -16.58 -15.22
CA VAL A 258 -4.50 -16.12 -13.93
C VAL A 258 -3.83 -14.77 -14.10
N PHE A 259 -4.36 -13.78 -13.39
CA PHE A 259 -3.89 -12.41 -13.38
C PHE A 259 -3.77 -11.94 -11.94
N GLN A 260 -2.61 -11.40 -11.58
CA GLN A 260 -2.33 -10.96 -10.21
C GLN A 260 -2.53 -12.06 -9.14
N PRO A 261 -1.96 -13.27 -9.31
CA PRO A 261 -2.20 -14.40 -8.41
C PRO A 261 -1.74 -14.16 -6.97
N TRP A 262 -0.76 -13.27 -6.77
CA TRP A 262 -0.23 -12.99 -5.45
C TRP A 262 -1.30 -12.31 -4.59
N HIS A 263 -2.04 -11.35 -5.17
CA HIS A 263 -3.19 -10.71 -4.51
C HIS A 263 -4.29 -11.69 -4.09
N TRP A 264 -4.50 -12.76 -4.86
CA TRP A 264 -5.55 -13.75 -4.56
C TRP A 264 -5.24 -14.52 -3.28
N VAL A 265 -3.98 -14.55 -2.85
CA VAL A 265 -3.55 -15.25 -1.64
C VAL A 265 -3.38 -14.27 -0.49
N THR A 266 -2.74 -13.13 -0.71
CA THR A 266 -2.37 -12.21 0.37
C THR A 266 -3.56 -11.57 1.07
N ILE A 267 -4.47 -10.94 0.32
CA ILE A 267 -5.60 -10.23 0.92
C ILE A 267 -6.64 -11.22 1.47
N PRO A 268 -7.27 -12.08 0.65
CA PRO A 268 -8.40 -12.87 1.12
C PRO A 268 -7.97 -14.09 1.94
N ALA A 269 -6.78 -14.69 1.75
CA ALA A 269 -6.38 -15.90 2.48
C ALA A 269 -5.44 -15.62 3.66
N ILE A 270 -4.34 -14.87 3.46
CA ILE A 270 -3.41 -14.52 4.55
C ILE A 270 -4.01 -13.43 5.44
N GLY A 271 -4.79 -12.51 4.88
CA GLY A 271 -5.35 -11.37 5.60
C GLY A 271 -4.37 -10.22 5.78
N ILE A 272 -3.41 -10.06 4.87
CA ILE A 272 -2.45 -8.95 4.90
C ILE A 272 -2.95 -7.74 4.11
N VAL A 273 -2.68 -6.55 4.64
CA VAL A 273 -3.03 -5.26 4.06
C VAL A 273 -1.93 -4.77 3.12
N HIS A 274 -2.33 -4.20 1.98
CA HIS A 274 -1.42 -3.75 0.92
C HIS A 274 -1.31 -2.23 0.88
N GLY A 275 -0.08 -1.73 0.82
CA GLY A 275 0.23 -0.32 0.57
C GLY A 275 0.79 -0.09 -0.84
N GLU A 276 0.05 0.56 -1.71
CA GLU A 276 0.47 0.78 -3.10
C GLU A 276 0.86 2.25 -3.31
N ILE A 277 1.70 2.51 -4.31
CA ILE A 277 2.05 3.86 -4.78
C ILE A 277 2.68 4.68 -3.65
N PHE A 278 3.59 4.09 -2.86
CA PHE A 278 4.32 4.84 -1.83
C PHE A 278 5.44 5.68 -2.46
N TYR A 279 5.57 6.93 -2.02
CA TYR A 279 6.68 7.80 -2.39
C TYR A 279 7.85 7.61 -1.42
N LEU A 280 8.99 7.09 -1.90
CA LEU A 280 10.05 6.57 -1.02
C LEU A 280 11.40 7.28 -1.12
N LYS A 281 11.53 8.26 -2.01
CA LYS A 281 12.82 8.85 -2.40
C LYS A 281 13.62 9.38 -1.21
N GLU A 282 13.08 10.35 -0.50
CA GLU A 282 13.79 11.06 0.58
C GLU A 282 14.04 10.14 1.77
N LEU A 283 13.10 9.23 2.08
CA LEU A 283 13.32 8.23 3.11
C LEU A 283 14.49 7.31 2.74
N ALA A 284 14.52 6.81 1.50
CA ALA A 284 15.57 5.90 1.06
C ALA A 284 16.94 6.59 0.96
N GLU A 285 16.99 7.86 0.52
CA GLU A 285 18.20 8.69 0.56
C GLU A 285 18.71 8.90 2.00
N ASP A 286 17.82 9.18 2.95
CA ASP A 286 18.20 9.37 4.36
C ASP A 286 18.67 8.07 5.01
N CYS A 287 17.97 6.94 4.79
CA CYS A 287 18.38 5.62 5.27
C CYS A 287 19.74 5.20 4.70
N ALA A 288 20.01 5.47 3.42
CA ALA A 288 21.31 5.19 2.81
C ALA A 288 22.44 6.07 3.40
N ALA A 289 22.13 7.32 3.76
CA ALA A 289 23.09 8.24 4.34
C ALA A 289 23.49 7.88 5.79
N ASP A 290 22.57 7.29 6.56
CA ASP A 290 22.78 7.06 7.99
C ASP A 290 22.81 5.59 8.44
N GLY A 291 22.49 4.66 7.54
CA GLY A 291 22.46 3.22 7.81
C GLY A 291 21.30 2.75 8.69
N VAL A 292 20.24 3.56 8.88
CA VAL A 292 19.09 3.25 9.73
C VAL A 292 17.85 3.03 8.87
N TYR A 293 17.43 1.77 8.75
CA TYR A 293 16.33 1.33 7.88
C TYR A 293 15.05 0.95 8.64
N GLU A 294 15.06 1.07 9.96
CA GLU A 294 13.88 0.92 10.82
C GLU A 294 13.46 2.27 11.41
N PHE A 295 12.16 2.50 11.51
CA PHE A 295 11.59 3.77 11.95
C PHE A 295 10.24 3.58 12.63
N PHE A 296 9.79 4.60 13.34
CA PHE A 296 8.39 4.68 13.73
C PHE A 296 7.56 5.01 12.49
N PHE A 297 6.49 4.26 12.26
CA PHE A 297 5.63 4.39 11.11
C PHE A 297 4.19 4.65 11.54
N CYS A 298 3.57 5.65 10.93
CA CYS A 298 2.18 6.04 11.19
C CYS A 298 1.47 6.32 9.88
N ALA A 299 0.42 5.57 9.58
CA ALA A 299 -0.29 5.66 8.31
C ALA A 299 -1.78 5.30 8.43
N PRO A 300 -2.55 5.94 9.32
CA PRO A 300 -3.97 5.66 9.44
C PRO A 300 -4.69 5.95 8.11
N PRO A 301 -5.64 5.09 7.69
CA PRO A 301 -6.54 5.44 6.60
C PRO A 301 -7.48 6.58 7.02
N LEU A 302 -8.09 7.23 6.03
CA LEU A 302 -9.33 7.96 6.25
C LEU A 302 -10.39 6.99 6.78
N VAL A 303 -11.27 7.48 7.67
CA VAL A 303 -12.34 6.69 8.26
C VAL A 303 -13.53 6.62 7.30
N ILE A 304 -13.32 6.00 6.14
CA ILE A 304 -14.33 5.85 5.09
C ILE A 304 -15.20 4.65 5.44
N SER A 305 -16.40 4.91 5.95
CA SER A 305 -17.39 3.88 6.26
C SER A 305 -17.61 2.96 5.06
N ARG A 306 -17.40 1.66 5.25
CA ARG A 306 -17.60 0.63 4.21
C ARG A 306 -16.71 0.80 2.99
N GLY A 307 -15.57 1.48 3.15
CA GLY A 307 -14.59 1.65 2.08
C GLY A 307 -13.79 0.38 1.83
N THR A 308 -13.44 0.12 0.58
CA THR A 308 -12.54 -0.99 0.17
C THR A 308 -11.07 -0.59 0.17
N GLY A 309 -10.77 0.66 0.51
CA GLY A 309 -9.42 1.20 0.61
C GLY A 309 -9.47 2.67 1.02
N SER A 310 -8.30 3.29 1.14
CA SER A 310 -8.19 4.71 1.46
C SER A 310 -6.94 5.32 0.85
N PRO A 311 -7.02 6.54 0.28
CA PRO A 311 -5.83 7.36 0.06
C PRO A 311 -5.23 7.73 1.43
N ILE A 312 -3.91 7.89 1.49
CA ILE A 312 -3.18 8.15 2.73
C ILE A 312 -1.95 9.03 2.48
N ASN A 313 -1.47 9.66 3.55
CA ASN A 313 -0.13 10.25 3.59
C ASN A 313 0.66 9.60 4.75
N PRO A 314 1.31 8.46 4.50
CA PRO A 314 2.08 7.76 5.52
C PRO A 314 3.25 8.61 5.99
N GLN A 315 3.62 8.46 7.27
CA GLN A 315 4.78 9.13 7.85
C GLN A 315 5.77 8.10 8.39
N ALA A 316 7.02 8.20 7.92
CA ALA A 316 8.17 7.58 8.57
C ALA A 316 8.86 8.60 9.48
N ILE A 317 9.13 8.22 10.72
CA ILE A 317 9.70 9.10 11.75
C ILE A 317 10.94 8.43 12.37
N LYS A 318 12.10 9.07 12.23
CA LYS A 318 13.43 8.63 12.70
C LYS A 318 13.97 9.53 13.80
#